data_AF-A0A812XZX2-F1
#
_entry.id   AF-A0A812XZX2-F1
#
_cell.length_a   1.000
_cell.length_b   1.000
_cell.length_c   1.000
_cell.angle_alpha   90.00
_cell.angle_beta   90.00
_cell.angle_gamma   90.00
#
_symmetry.space_group_name_H-M   'P 1'
#
loop_
_entity.id
_entity.type
_entity.pdbx_description
1 polymer ?
#
loop_
_entity_poly.entity_id
_entity_poly.type
_entity_poly.pdbx_seq_one_letter_code
_entity_poly.pdbx_strand_id
1 'polypeptide(L)'
;MLDTDWCCTETDCNAFWFNANHSMTDWIEAWRVVARRSRQFRAVVAAGLKNEIRRVTTGKSWGSGPFCDASFFRPGLGSNEAVGAQWASGPKHLQWRAAAEHAGHVVLEENPDLLISLSGLDYSFDLREVGEKPPSLPKDKVVFEAHSYSWQHFAVVFDVRLPGSILGRGASSTLKSQCLALGAQCAGLSCTTEDDCEMRSGEGAGPMRGAAPLGGWHSVIRRYDHDLADFAQRSEQWWGYLVKQAIAPVVVTEFGMAHDFRSSPDVAQWWEKLSGYLTKDGPLADEG
;
A
#
# COMPACT_ATOMS: atom_id res chain seq x y z
N MET A 1 -9.01 18.31 1.14
CA MET A 1 -9.44 17.72 -0.15
C MET A 1 -8.21 17.59 -1.03
N LEU A 2 -8.24 16.69 -2.01
CA LEU A 2 -7.21 16.58 -3.05
C LEU A 2 -7.83 16.94 -4.40
N ASP A 3 -7.04 16.93 -5.48
CA ASP A 3 -7.53 17.29 -6.80
C ASP A 3 -8.72 16.40 -7.19
N THR A 4 -9.75 17.00 -7.80
CA THR A 4 -10.90 16.27 -8.32
C THR A 4 -10.49 15.55 -9.61
N ASP A 5 -9.96 14.35 -9.46
CA ASP A 5 -9.60 13.48 -10.57
C ASP A 5 -9.90 12.01 -10.22
N TRP A 6 -9.96 11.17 -11.25
CA TRP A 6 -10.06 9.73 -11.05
C TRP A 6 -8.75 9.18 -10.51
N CYS A 7 -8.82 8.69 -9.28
CA CYS A 7 -7.82 7.78 -8.72
C CYS A 7 -7.95 6.42 -9.43
N CYS A 8 -6.90 5.62 -9.62
CA CYS A 8 -5.70 5.61 -8.81
C CYS A 8 -4.45 5.28 -9.63
N THR A 9 -4.05 6.17 -10.54
CA THR A 9 -2.78 6.00 -11.23
C THR A 9 -1.62 6.54 -10.40
N GLU A 10 -0.41 6.16 -10.78
CA GLU A 10 0.81 6.75 -10.20
C GLU A 10 1.05 8.17 -10.73
N THR A 11 0.32 8.59 -11.76
CA THR A 11 0.50 9.86 -12.47
C THR A 11 -0.64 10.86 -12.23
N ASP A 12 -1.48 10.63 -11.21
CA ASP A 12 -2.62 11.51 -10.87
C ASP A 12 -2.34 12.52 -9.75
N CYS A 13 -1.15 12.50 -9.15
CA CYS A 13 -0.76 13.38 -8.05
C CYS A 13 -1.66 13.30 -6.79
N ASN A 14 -2.49 12.26 -6.66
CA ASN A 14 -3.43 12.04 -5.57
C ASN A 14 -3.04 10.85 -4.67
N ALA A 15 -1.82 10.32 -4.80
CA ALA A 15 -1.37 9.18 -4.01
C ALA A 15 -1.20 9.51 -2.51
N PHE A 16 -0.81 10.75 -2.18
CA PHE A 16 -0.58 11.19 -0.79
C PHE A 16 -1.71 12.06 -0.26
N TRP A 17 -1.64 12.39 1.03
CA TRP A 17 -2.62 13.27 1.73
C TRP A 17 -2.37 14.77 1.50
N PHE A 18 -1.54 15.11 0.51
CA PHE A 18 -1.24 16.48 0.06
C PHE A 18 -0.69 16.42 -1.36
N ASN A 19 -0.72 17.54 -2.06
CA ASN A 19 -0.11 17.74 -3.37
C ASN A 19 0.19 19.24 -3.60
N ALA A 20 0.57 19.63 -4.82
CA ALA A 20 0.94 21.01 -5.14
C ALA A 20 -0.22 22.02 -4.99
N ASN A 21 -1.46 21.55 -5.11
CA ASN A 21 -2.67 22.39 -5.03
C ASN A 21 -3.32 22.35 -3.64
N HIS A 22 -3.06 21.29 -2.87
CA HIS A 22 -3.71 21.05 -1.59
C HIS A 22 -2.69 20.61 -0.54
N SER A 23 -2.56 21.41 0.51
CA SER A 23 -1.67 21.12 1.62
C SER A 23 -2.22 20.01 2.54
N MET A 24 -1.36 19.45 3.38
CA MET A 24 -1.78 18.56 4.47
C MET A 24 -2.79 19.25 5.40
N THR A 25 -2.66 20.56 5.61
CA THR A 25 -3.62 21.35 6.38
C THR A 25 -5.00 21.35 5.72
N ASP A 26 -5.08 21.53 4.39
CA ASP A 26 -6.35 21.48 3.65
C ASP A 26 -7.00 20.10 3.70
N TRP A 27 -6.20 19.03 3.74
CA TRP A 27 -6.69 17.67 3.95
C TRP A 27 -7.24 17.46 5.36
N ILE A 28 -6.53 17.91 6.40
CA ILE A 28 -6.99 17.81 7.80
C ILE A 28 -8.25 18.63 8.03
N GLU A 29 -8.31 19.88 7.55
CA GLU A 29 -9.49 20.73 7.73
C GLU A 29 -10.70 20.20 6.96
N ALA A 30 -10.49 19.54 5.81
CA ALA A 30 -11.56 18.81 5.14
C ALA A 30 -12.10 17.67 6.02
N TRP A 31 -11.23 16.90 6.68
CA TRP A 31 -11.64 15.86 7.63
C TRP A 31 -12.41 16.41 8.81
N ARG A 32 -12.00 17.57 9.36
CA ARG A 32 -12.73 18.27 10.42
C ARG A 32 -14.20 18.53 10.01
N VAL A 33 -14.40 19.04 8.79
CA VAL A 33 -15.74 19.34 8.26
C VAL A 33 -16.56 18.05 8.05
N VAL A 34 -15.97 17.01 7.46
CA VAL A 34 -16.66 15.73 7.21
C VAL A 34 -17.04 15.06 8.53
N ALA A 35 -16.11 14.96 9.49
CA ALA A 35 -16.33 14.36 10.79
C ALA A 35 -17.46 15.07 11.55
N ARG A 36 -17.43 16.41 11.63
CA ARG A 36 -18.49 17.20 12.28
C ARG A 36 -19.86 16.96 11.65
N ARG A 37 -19.94 16.95 10.31
CA ARG A 37 -21.20 16.73 9.57
C ARG A 37 -21.72 15.31 9.72
N SER A 38 -20.84 14.33 9.92
CA SER A 38 -21.22 12.92 10.06
C SER A 38 -22.00 12.60 11.35
N ARG A 39 -21.86 13.43 12.41
CA ARG A 39 -22.49 13.20 13.73
C ARG A 39 -24.00 13.00 13.70
N GLN A 40 -24.68 13.57 12.72
CA GLN A 40 -26.13 13.43 12.56
C GLN A 40 -26.55 12.07 11.96
N PHE A 41 -25.60 11.29 11.44
CA PHE A 41 -25.86 10.05 10.71
C PHE A 41 -25.27 8.85 11.46
N ARG A 42 -26.10 8.17 12.26
CA ARG A 42 -25.69 6.98 13.03
C ARG A 42 -25.21 5.80 12.16
N ALA A 43 -25.53 5.80 10.87
CA ALA A 43 -25.07 4.79 9.93
C ALA A 43 -23.61 5.01 9.48
N VAL A 44 -23.03 6.20 9.72
CA VAL A 44 -21.61 6.46 9.47
C VAL A 44 -20.82 5.97 10.67
N VAL A 45 -20.11 4.86 10.48
CA VAL A 45 -19.39 4.16 11.56
C VAL A 45 -17.89 4.39 11.56
N ALA A 46 -17.33 4.85 10.44
CA ALA A 46 -15.89 5.02 10.28
C ALA A 46 -15.52 6.17 9.34
N ALA A 47 -14.29 6.67 9.49
CA ALA A 47 -13.62 7.57 8.57
C ALA A 47 -12.38 6.89 7.99
N GLY A 48 -12.44 6.50 6.70
CA GLY A 48 -11.27 6.06 5.93
C GLY A 48 -10.43 7.24 5.50
N LEU A 49 -9.30 7.49 6.18
CA LEU A 49 -8.60 8.78 6.12
C LEU A 49 -8.05 9.12 4.73
N LYS A 50 -7.57 8.12 3.99
CA LYS A 50 -7.06 8.31 2.63
C LYS A 50 -7.04 6.96 1.91
N ASN A 51 -7.70 6.90 0.75
CA ASN A 51 -7.68 5.72 -0.10
C ASN A 51 -6.31 5.51 -0.75
N GLU A 52 -5.84 4.27 -0.74
CA GLU A 52 -4.72 3.74 -1.54
C GLU A 52 -3.48 4.63 -1.60
N ILE A 53 -2.80 4.78 -0.45
CA ILE A 53 -1.48 5.38 -0.41
C ILE A 53 -0.56 4.57 -1.33
N ARG A 54 0.07 5.23 -2.31
CA ARG A 54 0.87 4.58 -3.36
C ARG A 54 2.04 5.46 -3.80
N ARG A 55 2.85 4.99 -4.72
CA ARG A 55 3.90 5.80 -5.33
C ARG A 55 3.35 6.78 -6.37
N VAL A 56 4.11 7.84 -6.60
CA VAL A 56 3.83 8.87 -7.62
C VAL A 56 4.99 8.92 -8.61
N THR A 57 4.66 9.05 -9.90
CA THR A 57 5.59 9.32 -10.99
C THR A 57 5.12 10.55 -11.77
N THR A 58 6.04 11.23 -12.45
CA THR A 58 5.70 12.37 -13.31
C THR A 58 4.96 11.87 -14.55
N GLY A 59 3.81 12.46 -14.87
CA GLY A 59 3.01 12.02 -16.02
C GLY A 59 1.62 12.64 -16.06
N LYS A 60 0.76 12.12 -16.94
CA LYS A 60 -0.66 12.51 -17.01
C LYS A 60 -1.54 11.39 -16.49
N SER A 61 -2.54 11.76 -15.68
CA SER A 61 -3.66 10.88 -15.36
C SER A 61 -4.45 10.50 -16.63
N TRP A 62 -5.24 9.43 -16.55
CA TRP A 62 -5.95 8.82 -17.69
C TRP A 62 -6.70 9.83 -18.57
N GLY A 63 -6.75 9.56 -19.88
CA GLY A 63 -7.70 10.17 -20.83
C GLY A 63 -7.45 11.62 -21.23
N SER A 64 -6.96 12.47 -20.30
CA SER A 64 -6.46 13.85 -20.48
C SER A 64 -6.31 14.57 -19.12
N GLY A 65 -6.15 13.84 -18.01
CA GLY A 65 -6.12 14.43 -16.68
C GLY A 65 -4.95 15.41 -16.47
N PRO A 66 -4.96 16.18 -15.37
CA PRO A 66 -3.92 17.15 -15.08
C PRO A 66 -2.53 16.49 -15.09
N PHE A 67 -1.53 17.26 -15.51
CA PHE A 67 -0.16 16.79 -15.47
C PHE A 67 0.34 16.79 -14.04
N CYS A 68 0.80 15.63 -13.58
CA CYS A 68 1.44 15.46 -12.30
C CYS A 68 2.96 15.67 -12.43
N ASP A 69 3.47 16.67 -11.72
CA ASP A 69 4.91 16.89 -11.54
C ASP A 69 5.35 16.32 -10.19
N ALA A 70 5.88 15.10 -10.21
CA ALA A 70 6.29 14.41 -8.99
C ALA A 70 7.55 15.04 -8.35
N SER A 71 8.26 15.94 -9.05
CA SER A 71 9.37 16.70 -8.48
C SER A 71 8.94 17.64 -7.34
N PHE A 72 7.64 17.94 -7.26
CA PHE A 72 7.03 18.62 -6.11
C PHE A 72 7.28 17.85 -4.79
N PHE A 73 7.13 16.52 -4.80
CA PHE A 73 7.30 15.69 -3.61
C PHE A 73 8.77 15.38 -3.30
N ARG A 74 9.61 15.31 -4.35
CA ARG A 74 11.07 15.14 -4.26
C ARG A 74 11.78 16.01 -5.31
N PRO A 75 12.40 17.13 -4.91
CA PRO A 75 13.18 17.95 -5.84
C PRO A 75 14.29 17.14 -6.53
N GLY A 76 14.45 17.35 -7.84
CA GLY A 76 15.46 16.65 -8.65
C GLY A 76 15.06 15.25 -9.14
N LEU A 77 13.79 14.86 -8.97
CA LEU A 77 13.24 13.61 -9.51
C LEU A 77 13.32 13.56 -11.04
N GLY A 78 13.87 12.48 -11.59
CA GLY A 78 13.87 12.22 -13.04
C GLY A 78 12.50 11.82 -13.59
N SER A 79 12.30 11.86 -14.92
CA SER A 79 11.00 11.59 -15.55
C SER A 79 10.48 10.15 -15.36
N ASN A 80 11.37 9.18 -15.14
CA ASN A 80 11.05 7.76 -14.95
C ASN A 80 11.32 7.30 -13.49
N GLU A 81 11.47 8.24 -12.58
CA GLU A 81 11.67 7.95 -11.15
C GLU A 81 10.35 8.11 -10.40
N ALA A 82 10.18 7.29 -9.36
CA ALA A 82 9.03 7.35 -8.48
C ALA A 82 9.42 7.90 -7.10
N VAL A 83 8.44 8.49 -6.43
CA VAL A 83 8.48 8.86 -5.01
C VAL A 83 7.33 8.16 -4.31
N GLY A 84 7.58 7.53 -3.18
CA GLY A 84 6.57 6.84 -2.40
C GLY A 84 6.49 7.35 -0.98
N ALA A 85 5.37 7.08 -0.32
CA ALA A 85 5.26 7.23 1.12
C ALA A 85 5.96 6.06 1.82
N GLN A 86 6.40 6.31 3.05
CA GLN A 86 6.87 5.28 3.96
C GLN A 86 5.93 5.25 5.17
N TRP A 87 5.99 4.18 5.95
CA TRP A 87 5.13 4.06 7.12
C TRP A 87 5.58 5.04 8.21
N ALA A 88 6.79 4.82 8.74
CA ALA A 88 7.36 5.60 9.84
C ALA A 88 8.82 6.03 9.62
N SER A 89 9.45 5.66 8.51
CA SER A 89 10.83 6.01 8.15
C SER A 89 10.90 7.07 7.05
N GLY A 90 12.10 7.44 6.61
CA GLY A 90 12.27 8.37 5.50
C GLY A 90 11.90 9.82 5.83
N PRO A 91 11.71 10.68 4.81
CA PRO A 91 11.35 12.08 4.98
C PRO A 91 10.03 12.25 5.74
N LYS A 92 10.00 13.14 6.74
CA LYS A 92 8.83 13.34 7.62
C LYS A 92 7.54 13.63 6.87
N HIS A 93 7.60 14.40 5.78
CA HIS A 93 6.42 14.75 4.98
C HIS A 93 5.88 13.57 4.16
N LEU A 94 6.60 12.45 4.07
CA LEU A 94 6.20 11.22 3.39
C LEU A 94 5.88 10.08 4.36
N GLN A 95 5.85 10.34 5.67
CA GLN A 95 5.50 9.34 6.69
C GLN A 95 3.99 9.27 6.88
N TRP A 96 3.37 8.22 6.31
CA TRP A 96 1.93 8.02 6.37
C TRP A 96 1.41 7.86 7.81
N ARG A 97 2.11 7.09 8.65
CA ARG A 97 1.72 6.88 10.06
C ARG A 97 1.51 8.19 10.81
N ALA A 98 2.43 9.15 10.64
CA ALA A 98 2.38 10.42 11.35
C ALA A 98 1.22 11.31 10.86
N ALA A 99 0.95 11.30 9.56
CA ALA A 99 -0.18 12.05 8.99
C ALA A 99 -1.53 11.43 9.38
N ALA A 100 -1.63 10.10 9.31
CA ALA A 100 -2.80 9.34 9.75
C ALA A 100 -3.12 9.57 11.23
N GLU A 101 -2.09 9.57 12.09
CA GLU A 101 -2.23 9.85 13.53
C GLU A 101 -2.82 11.24 13.78
N HIS A 102 -2.28 12.28 13.13
CA HIS A 102 -2.79 13.64 13.27
C HIS A 102 -4.25 13.77 12.79
N ALA A 103 -4.56 13.28 11.59
CA ALA A 103 -5.92 13.36 11.06
C ALA A 103 -6.90 12.51 11.88
N GLY A 104 -6.48 11.34 12.37
CA GLY A 104 -7.29 10.49 13.24
C GLY A 104 -7.69 11.19 14.54
N HIS A 105 -6.76 11.90 15.19
CA HIS A 105 -7.08 12.71 16.37
C HIS A 105 -8.09 13.82 16.04
N VAL A 106 -7.88 14.56 14.95
CA VAL A 106 -8.81 15.62 14.53
C VAL A 106 -10.22 15.08 14.25
N VAL A 107 -10.32 13.91 13.61
CA VAL A 107 -11.61 13.26 13.35
C VAL A 107 -12.28 12.87 14.66
N LEU A 108 -11.55 12.24 15.60
CA LEU A 108 -12.11 11.80 16.88
C LEU A 108 -12.48 12.96 17.83
N GLU A 109 -11.78 14.08 17.75
CA GLU A 109 -12.14 15.32 18.47
C GLU A 109 -13.51 15.86 17.99
N GLU A 110 -13.76 15.82 16.68
CA GLU A 110 -15.02 16.30 16.10
C GLU A 110 -16.16 15.28 16.27
N ASN A 111 -15.87 13.99 16.09
CA ASN A 111 -16.83 12.89 16.25
C ASN A 111 -16.18 11.66 16.93
N PRO A 112 -16.31 11.53 18.26
CA PRO A 112 -15.70 10.44 19.02
C PRO A 112 -16.38 9.07 18.81
N ASP A 113 -17.54 9.02 18.13
CA ASP A 113 -18.27 7.77 17.89
C ASP A 113 -17.71 6.98 16.68
N LEU A 114 -16.89 7.62 15.83
CA LEU A 114 -16.32 6.98 14.65
C LEU A 114 -15.17 6.04 14.98
N LEU A 115 -15.01 5.01 14.15
CA LEU A 115 -13.73 4.33 13.93
C LEU A 115 -12.87 5.14 12.94
N ILE A 116 -11.56 5.00 13.05
CA ILE A 116 -10.56 5.51 12.12
C ILE A 116 -10.04 4.33 11.31
N SER A 117 -10.31 4.39 10.02
CA SER A 117 -9.90 3.35 9.06
C SER A 117 -8.66 3.82 8.30
N LEU A 118 -7.61 2.99 8.33
CA LEU A 118 -6.28 3.33 7.83
C LEU A 118 -5.83 2.39 6.72
N SER A 119 -5.73 2.94 5.50
CA SER A 119 -5.06 2.33 4.35
C SER A 119 -3.62 1.93 4.68
N GLY A 120 -3.21 0.75 4.23
CA GLY A 120 -1.79 0.36 4.16
C GLY A 120 -1.03 1.10 3.06
N LEU A 121 0.27 0.85 2.96
CA LEU A 121 1.06 1.38 1.84
C LEU A 121 0.84 0.56 0.57
N ASP A 122 1.24 1.14 -0.56
CA ASP A 122 1.14 0.56 -1.89
C ASP A 122 -0.26 0.03 -2.18
N TYR A 123 -1.24 0.93 -2.29
CA TYR A 123 -2.65 0.60 -2.51
C TYR A 123 -3.23 -0.32 -1.42
N SER A 124 -2.86 -0.09 -0.14
CA SER A 124 -3.25 -0.95 0.99
C SER A 124 -2.78 -2.40 0.89
N PHE A 125 -1.76 -2.69 0.09
CA PHE A 125 -1.18 -4.04 -0.01
C PHE A 125 -0.17 -4.34 1.08
N ASP A 126 0.42 -3.31 1.71
CA ASP A 126 1.48 -3.45 2.70
C ASP A 126 1.10 -2.90 4.09
N LEU A 127 0.90 -3.82 5.03
CA LEU A 127 0.68 -3.55 6.46
C LEU A 127 1.79 -4.14 7.34
N ARG A 128 2.93 -4.54 6.77
CA ARG A 128 3.99 -5.25 7.49
C ARG A 128 4.66 -4.42 8.59
N GLU A 129 4.70 -3.10 8.44
CA GLU A 129 5.33 -2.20 9.42
C GLU A 129 4.39 -1.78 10.58
N VAL A 130 3.09 -2.08 10.45
CA VAL A 130 2.09 -1.61 11.42
C VAL A 130 2.36 -2.17 12.81
N GLY A 131 2.70 -3.46 12.94
CA GLY A 131 2.95 -4.08 14.23
C GLY A 131 4.20 -3.57 14.94
N GLU A 132 5.23 -3.16 14.20
CA GLU A 132 6.46 -2.60 14.77
C GLU A 132 6.29 -1.14 15.20
N LYS A 133 5.50 -0.37 14.44
CA LYS A 133 5.30 1.07 14.61
C LYS A 133 3.82 1.45 14.48
N PRO A 134 2.94 1.05 15.41
CA PRO A 134 1.54 1.43 15.33
C PRO A 134 1.36 2.96 15.48
N PRO A 135 0.31 3.56 14.88
CA PRO A 135 -0.03 4.96 15.13
C PRO A 135 -0.48 5.13 16.59
N SER A 136 -0.22 6.29 17.18
CA SER A 136 -0.63 6.62 18.55
C SER A 136 -2.09 7.09 18.63
N LEU A 137 -3.01 6.25 18.16
CA LEU A 137 -4.47 6.46 18.25
C LEU A 137 -5.09 5.50 19.28
N PRO A 138 -6.29 5.79 19.82
CA PRO A 138 -6.99 4.86 20.72
C PRO A 138 -7.22 3.51 20.03
N LYS A 139 -6.76 2.41 20.65
CA LYS A 139 -6.75 1.08 20.02
C LYS A 139 -8.15 0.57 19.68
N ASP A 140 -9.14 0.93 20.47
CA ASP A 140 -10.56 0.60 20.27
C ASP A 140 -11.22 1.45 19.15
N LYS A 141 -10.48 2.39 18.57
CA LYS A 141 -10.93 3.29 17.50
C LYS A 141 -10.21 3.08 16.18
N VAL A 142 -9.28 2.13 16.05
CA VAL A 142 -8.50 1.96 14.82
C VAL A 142 -8.80 0.61 14.15
N VAL A 143 -8.98 0.65 12.84
CA VAL A 143 -9.03 -0.51 11.95
C VAL A 143 -8.11 -0.27 10.76
N PHE A 144 -7.39 -1.29 10.32
CA PHE A 144 -6.54 -1.22 9.14
C PHE A 144 -7.24 -1.79 7.91
N GLU A 145 -6.95 -1.22 6.75
CA GLU A 145 -7.53 -1.61 5.47
C GLU A 145 -6.50 -2.44 4.70
N ALA A 146 -6.88 -3.65 4.30
CA ALA A 146 -6.10 -4.49 3.41
C ALA A 146 -6.82 -4.59 2.06
N HIS A 147 -6.10 -4.42 0.95
CA HIS A 147 -6.67 -4.62 -0.38
C HIS A 147 -6.14 -5.92 -1.01
N SER A 148 -6.94 -6.53 -1.90
CA SER A 148 -6.53 -7.72 -2.64
C SER A 148 -7.11 -7.72 -4.05
N TYR A 149 -6.26 -7.80 -5.07
CA TYR A 149 -6.71 -7.84 -6.46
C TYR A 149 -6.03 -9.00 -7.19
N SER A 150 -6.75 -9.58 -8.16
CA SER A 150 -6.29 -10.79 -8.86
C SER A 150 -5.00 -10.61 -9.67
N TRP A 151 -4.60 -9.37 -9.96
CA TRP A 151 -3.37 -9.04 -10.68
C TRP A 151 -2.19 -8.64 -9.77
N GLN A 152 -2.40 -8.59 -8.44
CA GLN A 152 -1.41 -8.02 -7.52
C GLN A 152 -0.45 -9.07 -6.95
N HIS A 153 0.52 -9.51 -7.77
CA HIS A 153 1.58 -10.44 -7.33
C HIS A 153 2.80 -9.75 -6.69
N PHE A 154 2.89 -8.43 -6.78
CA PHE A 154 4.02 -7.65 -6.26
C PHE A 154 3.52 -6.48 -5.41
N ALA A 155 4.41 -5.93 -4.61
CA ALA A 155 4.20 -4.64 -3.95
C ALA A 155 5.48 -3.81 -3.99
N VAL A 156 5.32 -2.50 -4.07
CA VAL A 156 6.43 -1.56 -4.13
C VAL A 156 6.68 -0.98 -2.74
N VAL A 157 7.93 -1.07 -2.29
CA VAL A 157 8.38 -0.46 -1.03
C VAL A 157 9.60 0.41 -1.24
N PHE A 158 9.66 1.50 -0.47
CA PHE A 158 10.73 2.48 -0.54
C PHE A 158 11.70 2.31 0.62
N ASP A 159 12.96 2.70 0.41
CA ASP A 159 14.07 2.59 1.37
C ASP A 159 14.35 1.16 1.87
N VAL A 160 13.89 0.18 1.11
CA VAL A 160 14.07 -1.24 1.34
C VAL A 160 14.92 -1.81 0.22
N ARG A 161 16.02 -2.50 0.58
CA ARG A 161 16.81 -3.30 -0.35
C ARG A 161 16.65 -4.78 -0.04
N LEU A 162 16.44 -5.58 -1.07
CA LEU A 162 16.47 -7.03 -0.94
C LEU A 162 17.91 -7.54 -1.06
N PRO A 163 18.33 -8.51 -0.24
CA PRO A 163 19.68 -9.08 -0.29
C PRO A 163 19.91 -9.94 -1.53
N GLY A 164 21.19 -10.25 -1.75
CA GLY A 164 21.63 -11.17 -2.80
C GLY A 164 21.43 -10.66 -4.22
N SER A 165 21.78 -11.50 -5.18
CA SER A 165 21.61 -11.28 -6.62
C SER A 165 21.64 -12.64 -7.28
N ILE A 166 20.66 -12.94 -8.13
CA ILE A 166 20.51 -14.28 -8.72
C ILE A 166 20.70 -14.30 -10.22
N LEU A 167 20.15 -13.34 -10.99
CA LEU A 167 20.44 -13.12 -12.42
C LEU A 167 19.61 -11.92 -12.92
N GLY A 168 20.17 -11.09 -13.80
CA GLY A 168 19.40 -10.11 -14.58
C GLY A 168 19.38 -8.67 -14.02
N ARG A 169 19.60 -7.72 -14.93
CA ARG A 169 19.39 -6.29 -14.75
C ARG A 169 18.58 -5.75 -15.94
N GLY A 170 17.62 -4.87 -15.70
CA GLY A 170 16.77 -4.30 -16.74
C GLY A 170 15.44 -3.79 -16.21
N ALA A 171 14.48 -3.59 -17.10
CA ALA A 171 13.19 -3.00 -16.76
C ALA A 171 12.35 -3.87 -15.81
N SER A 172 11.67 -3.20 -14.87
CA SER A 172 10.85 -3.81 -13.83
C SER A 172 9.79 -4.77 -14.39
N SER A 173 9.14 -4.37 -15.50
CA SER A 173 8.12 -5.16 -16.20
C SER A 173 8.65 -6.50 -16.72
N THR A 174 9.86 -6.49 -17.27
CA THR A 174 10.51 -7.69 -17.83
C THR A 174 10.97 -8.61 -16.71
N LEU A 175 11.61 -8.06 -15.67
CA LEU A 175 12.15 -8.86 -14.58
C LEU A 175 11.06 -9.41 -13.65
N LYS A 176 9.90 -8.75 -13.50
CA LYS A 176 8.75 -9.29 -12.75
C LYS A 176 8.32 -10.65 -13.28
N SER A 177 8.21 -10.80 -14.60
CA SER A 177 7.80 -12.06 -15.24
C SER A 177 8.82 -13.18 -14.98
N GLN A 178 10.12 -12.87 -15.06
CA GLN A 178 11.18 -13.82 -14.76
C GLN A 178 11.19 -14.20 -13.26
N CYS A 179 10.98 -13.23 -12.38
CA CYS A 179 10.89 -13.45 -10.94
C CYS A 179 9.72 -14.37 -10.57
N LEU A 180 8.56 -14.21 -11.22
CA LEU A 180 7.42 -15.12 -11.05
C LEU A 180 7.76 -16.55 -11.47
N ALA A 181 8.44 -16.72 -12.61
CA ALA A 181 8.86 -18.04 -13.09
C ALA A 181 9.87 -18.75 -12.15
N LEU A 182 10.68 -17.99 -11.41
CA LEU A 182 11.63 -18.51 -10.44
C LEU A 182 11.00 -18.88 -9.09
N GLY A 183 9.75 -18.50 -8.83
CA GLY A 183 9.02 -18.80 -7.59
C GLY A 183 9.81 -18.41 -6.33
N ALA A 184 9.92 -19.34 -5.39
CA ALA A 184 10.63 -19.16 -4.12
C ALA A 184 12.10 -18.70 -4.24
N GLN A 185 12.76 -18.91 -5.38
CA GLN A 185 14.14 -18.47 -5.58
C GLN A 185 14.26 -16.95 -5.72
N CYS A 186 13.20 -16.26 -6.14
CA CYS A 186 13.17 -14.81 -6.27
C CYS A 186 12.37 -14.14 -5.13
N ALA A 187 12.98 -13.19 -4.43
CA ALA A 187 12.27 -12.34 -3.45
C ALA A 187 11.60 -11.12 -4.10
N GLY A 188 12.09 -10.69 -5.26
CA GLY A 188 11.67 -9.46 -5.92
C GLY A 188 12.81 -8.78 -6.65
N LEU A 189 12.64 -7.48 -6.89
CA LEU A 189 13.58 -6.62 -7.59
C LEU A 189 14.01 -5.46 -6.69
N SER A 190 15.22 -4.95 -6.85
CA SER A 190 15.61 -3.62 -6.33
C SER A 190 15.96 -2.71 -7.50
N CYS A 191 15.38 -1.51 -7.51
CA CYS A 191 15.36 -0.60 -8.65
C CYS A 191 15.86 0.79 -8.24
N THR A 192 16.66 1.43 -9.11
CA THR A 192 16.88 2.88 -9.10
C THR A 192 15.74 3.59 -9.83
N THR A 193 15.41 3.08 -11.01
CA THR A 193 14.36 3.58 -11.90
C THR A 193 13.53 2.39 -12.40
N GLU A 194 12.43 2.66 -13.10
CA GLU A 194 11.63 1.59 -13.72
C GLU A 194 12.41 0.75 -14.74
N ASP A 195 13.43 1.33 -15.38
CA ASP A 195 14.22 0.68 -16.42
C ASP A 195 15.49 0.01 -15.89
N ASP A 196 15.84 0.29 -14.63
CA ASP A 196 17.09 -0.11 -14.00
C ASP A 196 16.84 -0.82 -12.66
N CYS A 197 16.43 -2.08 -12.79
CA CYS A 197 16.20 -3.00 -11.68
C CYS A 197 17.17 -4.18 -11.73
N GLU A 198 17.52 -4.71 -10.56
CA GLU A 198 18.28 -5.95 -10.41
C GLU A 198 17.42 -6.97 -9.65
N MET A 199 17.39 -8.22 -10.11
CA MET A 199 16.64 -9.30 -9.47
C MET A 199 17.35 -9.85 -8.24
N ARG A 200 16.60 -10.10 -7.17
CA ARG A 200 17.13 -10.38 -5.83
C ARG A 200 16.67 -11.75 -5.33
N SER A 201 17.58 -12.44 -4.64
CA SER A 201 17.39 -13.84 -4.23
C SER A 201 16.44 -13.97 -3.05
N GLY A 202 15.76 -15.12 -2.98
CA GLY A 202 14.86 -15.52 -1.90
C GLY A 202 15.54 -15.82 -0.56
N GLU A 203 16.87 -15.95 -0.51
CA GLU A 203 17.58 -16.35 0.71
C GLU A 203 18.10 -15.17 1.55
N GLY A 204 17.66 -15.12 2.82
CA GLY A 204 18.62 -14.98 3.92
C GLY A 204 18.90 -13.59 4.53
N ALA A 205 18.23 -12.52 4.12
CA ALA A 205 18.11 -11.34 4.98
C ALA A 205 16.75 -10.70 4.77
N GLY A 206 16.07 -10.39 5.88
CA GLY A 206 14.93 -9.47 5.82
C GLY A 206 15.32 -8.20 5.07
N PRO A 207 14.35 -7.47 4.50
CA PRO A 207 14.61 -6.23 3.78
C PRO A 207 15.59 -5.35 4.56
N MET A 208 16.77 -5.11 3.99
CA MET A 208 17.77 -4.25 4.61
C MET A 208 17.31 -2.82 4.41
N ARG A 209 16.84 -2.20 5.49
CA ARG A 209 16.58 -0.77 5.52
C ARG A 209 17.92 -0.06 5.51
N GLY A 210 18.25 0.54 4.37
CA GLY A 210 19.47 1.31 4.19
C GLY A 210 19.18 2.79 4.37
N ALA A 211 20.13 3.54 4.94
CA ALA A 211 20.19 4.99 4.85
C ALA A 211 20.60 5.40 3.41
N ALA A 212 19.85 4.96 2.41
CA ALA A 212 20.06 5.45 1.05
C ALA A 212 19.88 6.97 1.08
N PRO A 213 20.76 7.75 0.42
CA PRO A 213 20.59 9.19 0.34
C PRO A 213 19.27 9.46 -0.41
N LEU A 214 18.24 9.83 0.36
CA LEU A 214 16.96 10.39 -0.09
C LEU A 214 16.39 9.78 -1.38
N GLY A 215 15.67 8.66 -1.26
CA GLY A 215 14.54 8.35 -2.13
C GLY A 215 14.82 7.80 -3.53
N GLY A 216 16.07 7.64 -3.97
CA GLY A 216 16.38 7.15 -5.32
C GLY A 216 16.18 5.65 -5.56
N TRP A 217 15.85 4.85 -4.54
CA TRP A 217 15.75 3.40 -4.67
C TRP A 217 14.43 2.87 -4.09
N HIS A 218 13.84 1.91 -4.78
CA HIS A 218 12.69 1.15 -4.30
C HIS A 218 12.89 -0.33 -4.58
N SER A 219 12.19 -1.18 -3.84
CA SER A 219 12.11 -2.61 -4.15
C SER A 219 10.70 -2.98 -4.55
N VAL A 220 10.61 -3.84 -5.56
CA VAL A 220 9.39 -4.51 -5.98
C VAL A 220 9.42 -5.89 -5.35
N ILE A 221 8.73 -6.06 -4.23
CA ILE A 221 8.73 -7.32 -3.46
C ILE A 221 7.64 -8.23 -3.99
N ARG A 222 7.98 -9.49 -4.19
CA ARG A 222 7.02 -10.52 -4.58
C ARG A 222 6.09 -10.82 -3.40
N ARG A 223 4.78 -10.60 -3.60
CA ARG A 223 3.74 -10.93 -2.63
C ARG A 223 3.35 -12.38 -2.70
N TYR A 224 3.17 -12.92 -3.91
CA TYR A 224 2.67 -14.27 -4.14
C TYR A 224 3.47 -14.97 -5.25
N ASP A 225 3.55 -16.30 -5.18
CA ASP A 225 4.00 -17.16 -6.29
C ASP A 225 2.99 -17.06 -7.47
N HIS A 226 3.43 -17.46 -8.66
CA HIS A 226 2.56 -17.43 -9.86
C HIS A 226 1.30 -18.29 -9.68
N ASP A 227 1.44 -19.46 -9.07
CA ASP A 227 0.36 -20.42 -8.81
C ASP A 227 -0.38 -20.18 -7.48
N LEU A 228 -0.04 -19.09 -6.78
CA LEU A 228 -0.62 -18.72 -5.48
C LEU A 228 -0.51 -19.83 -4.41
N ALA A 229 0.46 -20.75 -4.54
CA ALA A 229 0.66 -21.82 -3.55
C ALA A 229 1.03 -21.29 -2.16
N ASP A 230 1.68 -20.12 -2.10
CA ASP A 230 2.10 -19.45 -0.87
C ASP A 230 1.09 -18.39 -0.37
N PHE A 231 -0.09 -18.27 -0.98
CA PHE A 231 -1.03 -17.18 -0.74
C PHE A 231 -1.39 -16.96 0.73
N ALA A 232 -1.73 -18.03 1.46
CA ALA A 232 -2.11 -17.93 2.87
C ALA A 232 -0.92 -17.52 3.75
N GLN A 233 0.24 -18.17 3.56
CA GLN A 233 1.46 -17.84 4.28
C GLN A 233 1.88 -16.39 4.07
N ARG A 234 1.79 -15.91 2.84
CA ARG A 234 2.12 -14.53 2.48
C ARG A 234 1.07 -13.57 3.05
N SER A 235 -0.21 -13.83 2.89
CA SER A 235 -1.26 -12.96 3.45
C SER A 235 -1.12 -12.82 4.97
N GLU A 236 -0.71 -13.89 5.67
CA GLU A 236 -0.35 -13.84 7.09
C GLU A 236 0.81 -12.87 7.35
N GLN A 237 1.90 -12.97 6.58
CA GLN A 237 3.05 -12.07 6.70
C GLN A 237 2.72 -10.60 6.38
N TRP A 238 1.84 -10.36 5.42
CA TRP A 238 1.57 -9.01 4.91
C TRP A 238 0.56 -8.23 5.74
N TRP A 239 -0.42 -8.91 6.32
CA TRP A 239 -1.43 -8.27 7.17
C TRP A 239 -2.09 -9.19 8.20
N GLY A 240 -2.21 -10.51 7.93
CA GLY A 240 -2.92 -11.43 8.81
C GLY A 240 -2.34 -11.53 10.22
N TYR A 241 -1.02 -11.36 10.35
CA TYR A 241 -0.33 -11.37 11.63
C TYR A 241 -0.87 -10.32 12.61
N LEU A 242 -1.40 -9.19 12.10
CA LEU A 242 -2.00 -8.15 12.94
C LEU A 242 -3.23 -8.66 13.68
N VAL A 243 -4.06 -9.45 12.99
CA VAL A 243 -5.27 -10.06 13.55
C VAL A 243 -4.88 -11.23 14.44
N LYS A 244 -4.07 -12.16 13.92
CA LYS A 244 -3.67 -13.39 14.63
C LYS A 244 -2.94 -13.13 15.94
N GLN A 245 -2.16 -12.05 16.01
CA GLN A 245 -1.41 -11.67 17.21
C GLN A 245 -2.14 -10.63 18.07
N ALA A 246 -3.42 -10.33 17.77
CA ALA A 246 -4.23 -9.33 18.47
C ALA A 246 -3.56 -7.94 18.56
N ILE A 247 -2.82 -7.55 17.52
CA ILE A 247 -2.17 -6.24 17.42
C ILE A 247 -3.18 -5.18 17.02
N ALA A 248 -3.94 -5.43 15.94
CA ALA A 248 -4.96 -4.52 15.44
C ALA A 248 -5.99 -5.24 14.56
N PRO A 249 -7.26 -4.79 14.53
CA PRO A 249 -8.25 -5.25 13.56
C PRO A 249 -7.85 -4.89 12.13
N VAL A 250 -8.14 -5.79 11.19
CA VAL A 250 -7.98 -5.57 9.75
C VAL A 250 -9.29 -5.87 9.05
N VAL A 251 -9.70 -5.01 8.12
CA VAL A 251 -10.84 -5.22 7.23
C VAL A 251 -10.34 -5.24 5.80
N VAL A 252 -10.77 -6.23 5.02
CA VAL A 252 -10.53 -6.23 3.58
C VAL A 252 -11.57 -5.32 2.93
N THR A 253 -11.21 -4.06 2.71
CA THR A 253 -12.13 -3.00 2.24
C THR A 253 -12.29 -2.97 0.73
N GLU A 254 -11.25 -3.36 0.00
CA GLU A 254 -11.31 -3.51 -1.45
C GLU A 254 -10.75 -4.85 -1.89
N PHE A 255 -11.52 -5.54 -2.72
CA PHE A 255 -11.02 -6.68 -3.44
C PHE A 255 -11.73 -6.81 -4.78
N GLY A 256 -11.00 -7.27 -5.80
CA GLY A 256 -11.56 -7.28 -7.14
C GLY A 256 -10.79 -8.06 -8.16
N MET A 257 -11.45 -8.27 -9.29
CA MET A 257 -11.00 -9.03 -10.43
C MET A 257 -11.67 -8.50 -11.69
N ALA A 258 -11.15 -8.87 -12.87
CA ALA A 258 -11.81 -8.55 -14.13
C ALA A 258 -13.21 -9.20 -14.20
N HIS A 259 -14.16 -8.56 -14.88
CA HIS A 259 -15.55 -9.02 -14.96
C HIS A 259 -15.69 -10.44 -15.53
N ASP A 260 -14.81 -10.84 -16.44
CA ASP A 260 -14.82 -12.18 -17.03
C ASP A 260 -14.02 -13.19 -16.19
N PHE A 261 -14.48 -13.41 -14.96
CA PHE A 261 -13.77 -14.28 -14.01
C PHE A 261 -13.81 -15.77 -14.39
N ARG A 262 -14.77 -16.18 -15.22
CA ARG A 262 -14.96 -17.60 -15.60
C ARG A 262 -14.03 -18.05 -16.72
N SER A 263 -13.51 -17.12 -17.53
CA SER A 263 -12.61 -17.44 -18.64
C SER A 263 -11.13 -17.41 -18.25
N SER A 264 -10.80 -16.94 -17.04
CA SER A 264 -9.43 -16.85 -16.53
C SER A 264 -9.20 -17.79 -15.34
N PRO A 265 -8.51 -18.93 -15.54
CA PRO A 265 -8.17 -19.87 -14.46
C PRO A 265 -7.43 -19.20 -13.30
N ASP A 266 -6.55 -18.23 -13.59
CA ASP A 266 -5.77 -17.51 -12.58
C ASP A 266 -6.67 -16.67 -11.66
N VAL A 267 -7.71 -16.05 -12.22
CA VAL A 267 -8.70 -15.27 -11.43
C VAL A 267 -9.53 -16.20 -10.54
N ALA A 268 -9.98 -17.34 -11.07
CA ALA A 268 -10.72 -18.32 -10.28
C ALA A 268 -9.86 -18.88 -9.14
N GLN A 269 -8.59 -19.18 -9.41
CA GLN A 269 -7.63 -19.63 -8.41
C GLN A 269 -7.41 -18.55 -7.34
N TRP A 270 -7.22 -17.28 -7.72
CA TRP A 270 -7.10 -16.18 -6.79
C TRP A 270 -8.32 -16.04 -5.88
N TRP A 271 -9.53 -16.13 -6.44
CA TRP A 271 -10.76 -16.04 -5.65
C TRP A 271 -10.89 -17.19 -4.65
N GLU A 272 -10.55 -18.41 -5.07
CA GLU A 272 -10.51 -19.57 -4.18
C GLU A 272 -9.54 -19.35 -3.02
N LYS A 273 -8.31 -18.86 -3.31
CA LYS A 273 -7.30 -18.59 -2.28
C LYS A 273 -7.71 -17.45 -1.33
N LEU A 274 -8.23 -16.34 -1.85
CA LEU A 274 -8.68 -15.22 -1.02
C LEU A 274 -9.87 -15.63 -0.14
N SER A 275 -10.91 -16.23 -0.72
CA SER A 275 -12.09 -16.63 0.05
C SER A 275 -11.77 -17.73 1.06
N GLY A 276 -10.90 -18.68 0.71
CA GLY A 276 -10.36 -19.69 1.64
C GLY A 276 -9.61 -19.04 2.80
N TYR A 277 -8.72 -18.09 2.53
CA TYR A 277 -8.00 -17.37 3.58
C TYR A 277 -8.92 -16.56 4.50
N LEU A 278 -9.94 -15.90 3.96
CA LEU A 278 -10.87 -15.11 4.77
C LEU A 278 -11.82 -15.94 5.63
N THR A 279 -11.96 -17.25 5.37
CA THR A 279 -12.98 -18.09 6.03
C THR A 279 -12.43 -19.33 6.73
N LYS A 280 -11.33 -19.91 6.25
CA LYS A 280 -10.85 -21.24 6.69
C LYS A 280 -9.36 -21.34 6.93
N ASP A 281 -8.55 -20.59 6.18
CA ASP A 281 -7.10 -20.77 6.19
C ASP A 281 -6.34 -19.61 6.86
N GLY A 282 -7.04 -18.50 7.16
CA GLY A 282 -6.44 -17.27 7.67
C GLY A 282 -6.61 -17.04 9.17
N PRO A 283 -6.42 -15.79 9.64
CA PRO A 283 -6.28 -15.49 11.06
C PRO A 283 -7.57 -15.69 11.88
N LEU A 284 -8.71 -15.82 11.21
CA LEU A 284 -10.03 -16.06 11.81
C LEU A 284 -10.53 -17.50 11.60
N ALA A 285 -9.68 -18.41 11.11
CA ALA A 285 -10.07 -19.80 10.81
C ALA A 285 -10.67 -20.54 12.02
N ASP A 286 -10.22 -20.20 13.23
CA ASP A 286 -10.69 -20.81 14.48
C ASP A 286 -11.90 -20.07 15.11
N GLU A 287 -12.39 -18.99 14.47
CA GLU A 287 -13.43 -18.11 15.01
C GLU A 287 -14.85 -18.36 14.46
N GLY A 288 -15.03 -19.30 13.51
CA GLY A 288 -16.33 -19.82 13.08
C GLY A 288 -16.71 -19.51 11.64
#